data_AF-A0AAD9JS09-F1
#
_entry.id   AF-A0AAD9JS09-F1
#
_cell.length_a   1.000
_cell.length_b   1.000
_cell.length_c   1.000
_cell.angle_alpha   90.00
_cell.angle_beta   90.00
_cell.angle_gamma   90.00
#
_symmetry.space_group_name_H-M   'P 1'
#
loop_
_entity.id
_entity.type
_entity.pdbx_description
1 polymer ?
#
loop_
_entity_poly.entity_id
_entity_poly.type
_entity_poly.pdbx_seq_one_letter_code
_entity_poly.pdbx_strand_id
1 'polypeptide(L)'
;MMRHLRSIIRIIWMDKVSNKDLLKPTGVPSMEDLLIRKNLWWSGHLMRVSPDRLLLYSQLSSGHRKRGRLRLRFKETIKRNLKLRDIKTDS
;
A
#
# COMPACT_ATOMS: atom_id res chain seq x y z
N MET A 1 13.44 2.13 -8.98
CA MET A 1 12.52 1.78 -10.10
C MET A 1 12.48 2.89 -11.15
N MET A 2 12.00 4.09 -10.83
CA MET A 2 11.75 5.16 -11.84
C MET A 2 12.97 5.59 -12.69
N ARG A 3 14.18 5.63 -12.11
CA ARG A 3 15.40 6.00 -12.88
C ARG A 3 15.70 5.03 -14.03
N HIS A 4 15.57 3.72 -13.77
CA HIS A 4 15.86 2.69 -14.77
C HIS A 4 14.76 2.66 -15.82
N LEU A 5 13.50 2.82 -15.39
CA LEU A 5 12.36 2.93 -16.31
C LEU A 5 12.51 4.12 -17.27
N ARG A 6 12.92 5.29 -16.76
CA ARG A 6 13.22 6.47 -17.60
C ARG A 6 14.37 6.22 -18.58
N SER A 7 15.40 5.50 -18.16
CA SER A 7 16.54 5.15 -19.03
C SER A 7 16.12 4.20 -20.15
N ILE A 8 15.29 3.20 -19.87
CA ILE A 8 14.78 2.24 -20.87
C ILE A 8 13.90 2.95 -21.91
N ILE A 9 13.04 3.87 -21.47
CA ILE A 9 12.12 4.63 -22.34
C ILE A 9 12.82 5.85 -22.98
N ARG A 10 14.08 6.09 -22.64
CA ARG A 10 14.92 7.19 -23.15
C ARG A 10 14.32 8.59 -22.92
N ILE A 11 13.74 8.81 -21.74
CA ILE A 11 13.18 10.12 -21.37
C ILE A 11 14.23 10.98 -20.71
N ILE A 12 14.43 12.18 -21.25
CA ILE A 12 15.38 13.15 -20.73
C ILE A 12 14.69 14.10 -19.76
N TRP A 13 15.50 14.80 -18.95
CA TRP A 13 14.96 15.75 -17.98
C TRP A 13 14.20 16.91 -18.65
N MET A 14 14.52 17.24 -19.91
CA MET A 14 13.87 18.31 -20.68
C MET A 14 12.41 18.01 -21.00
N ASP A 15 12.03 16.72 -21.14
CA ASP A 15 10.66 16.33 -21.46
C ASP A 15 9.68 16.63 -20.32
N LYS A 16 10.17 16.92 -19.10
CA LYS A 16 9.39 17.26 -17.90
C LYS A 16 8.21 16.31 -17.61
N VAL A 17 8.30 15.05 -18.03
CA VAL A 17 7.22 14.07 -17.86
C VAL A 17 7.10 13.64 -16.39
N SER A 18 5.90 13.74 -15.84
CA SER A 18 5.58 13.29 -14.49
C SER A 18 5.62 11.77 -14.38
N ASN A 19 6.05 11.26 -13.23
CA ASN A 19 6.11 9.83 -12.95
C ASN A 19 4.76 9.10 -13.17
N LYS A 20 3.63 9.77 -12.93
CA LYS A 20 2.30 9.20 -13.18
C LYS A 20 2.04 8.99 -14.68
N ASP A 21 2.46 9.94 -15.50
CA ASP A 21 2.29 9.88 -16.95
C ASP A 21 3.28 8.90 -17.60
N LEU A 22 4.42 8.64 -16.96
CA LEU A 22 5.34 7.56 -17.35
C LEU A 22 4.77 6.16 -17.12
N LEU A 23 4.00 5.98 -16.05
CA LEU A 23 3.48 4.66 -15.66
C LEU A 23 2.26 4.25 -16.49
N LYS A 24 1.44 5.21 -16.95
CA LYS A 24 0.26 4.94 -17.80
C LYS A 24 0.57 4.13 -19.08
N PRO A 25 1.52 4.53 -19.94
CA PRO A 25 1.80 3.82 -21.20
C PRO A 25 2.62 2.54 -21.00
N THR A 26 3.36 2.41 -19.88
CA THR A 26 4.20 1.23 -19.65
C THR A 26 3.43 0.04 -19.08
N GLY A 27 2.19 0.26 -18.63
CA GLY A 27 1.41 -0.75 -17.90
C GLY A 27 2.04 -1.16 -16.55
N VAL A 28 3.12 -0.49 -16.13
CA VAL A 28 3.79 -0.77 -14.87
C VAL A 28 2.99 -0.11 -13.75
N PRO A 29 2.61 -0.87 -12.72
CA PRO A 29 1.86 -0.28 -11.63
C PRO A 29 2.72 0.66 -10.79
N SER A 30 2.06 1.66 -10.19
CA SER A 30 2.70 2.54 -9.22
C SER A 30 3.26 1.74 -8.03
N MET A 31 4.30 2.27 -7.41
CA MET A 31 4.84 1.73 -6.15
C MET A 31 3.74 1.63 -5.09
N GLU A 32 2.85 2.63 -5.03
CA GLU A 32 1.71 2.63 -4.10
C GLU A 32 0.77 1.45 -4.37
N ASP A 33 0.46 1.17 -5.63
CA ASP A 33 -0.38 0.04 -6.02
C ASP A 33 0.25 -1.31 -5.71
N LEU A 34 1.56 -1.42 -5.83
CA LEU A 34 2.30 -2.63 -5.48
C LEU A 34 2.27 -2.87 -3.97
N LEU A 35 2.49 -1.82 -3.17
CA LEU A 35 2.42 -1.88 -1.72
C LEU A 35 1.02 -2.26 -1.24
N ILE A 36 -0.03 -1.65 -1.80
CA ILE A 36 -1.42 -1.99 -1.50
C ILE A 36 -1.69 -3.47 -1.80
N ARG A 37 -1.30 -3.95 -3.00
CA ARG A 37 -1.48 -5.36 -3.37
C ARG A 37 -0.75 -6.32 -2.44
N LYS A 38 0.51 -6.04 -2.10
CA LYS A 38 1.29 -6.90 -1.19
C LYS A 38 0.68 -6.93 0.21
N ASN A 39 0.25 -5.78 0.72
CA ASN A 39 -0.44 -5.69 2.01
C ASN A 39 -1.74 -6.52 2.02
N LEU A 40 -2.56 -6.42 0.97
CA LEU A 40 -3.82 -7.18 0.84
C LEU A 40 -3.58 -8.68 0.66
N TRP A 41 -2.56 -9.05 -0.11
CA TRP A 41 -2.21 -10.46 -0.32
C TRP A 41 -1.75 -11.11 0.99
N TRP A 42 -0.90 -10.40 1.75
CA TRP A 42 -0.45 -10.87 3.05
C TRP A 42 -1.60 -10.93 4.07
N SER A 43 -2.49 -9.92 4.11
CA SER A 43 -3.66 -9.97 5.00
C SER A 43 -4.62 -11.10 4.64
N GLY A 44 -4.87 -11.35 3.36
CA GLY A 44 -5.68 -12.48 2.91
C GLY A 44 -5.03 -13.83 3.23
N HIS A 45 -3.70 -13.92 3.17
CA HIS A 45 -2.96 -15.10 3.65
C HIS A 45 -3.12 -15.30 5.16
N LEU A 46 -2.96 -14.25 5.96
CA LEU A 46 -3.15 -14.31 7.42
C LEU A 46 -4.57 -14.77 7.79
N MET A 47 -5.60 -14.27 7.11
CA MET A 47 -6.99 -14.69 7.34
C MET A 47 -7.19 -16.20 7.12
N ARG A 48 -6.45 -16.82 6.19
CA ARG A 48 -6.54 -18.26 5.91
C ARG A 48 -5.74 -19.12 6.88
N VAL A 49 -4.62 -18.62 7.39
CA VAL A 49 -3.72 -19.39 8.25
C VAL A 49 -4.20 -19.38 9.71
N SER A 50 -4.63 -18.24 10.24
CA SER A 50 -5.18 -18.16 11.61
C SER A 50 -5.94 -16.84 11.81
N PRO A 51 -7.27 -16.85 12.02
CA PRO A 51 -8.02 -15.64 12.31
C PRO A 51 -7.58 -14.98 13.62
N ASP A 52 -7.18 -15.76 14.64
CA ASP A 52 -6.74 -15.26 15.95
C ASP A 52 -5.44 -14.44 15.91
N ARG A 53 -4.57 -14.68 14.92
CA ARG A 53 -3.28 -13.96 14.79
C ARG A 53 -3.45 -12.53 14.27
N LEU A 54 -4.58 -12.20 13.67
CA LEU A 54 -4.88 -10.83 13.21
C LEU A 54 -5.09 -9.87 14.39
N LEU A 55 -5.59 -10.36 15.53
CA LEU A 55 -5.72 -9.57 16.77
C LEU A 55 -4.35 -9.13 17.28
N LEU A 56 -3.33 -10.00 17.17
CA LEU A 56 -1.98 -9.75 17.68
C LEU A 56 -1.29 -8.54 17.01
N TYR A 57 -1.61 -8.25 15.75
CA TYR A 57 -1.07 -7.11 15.01
C TYR A 57 -2.00 -5.89 14.98
N SER A 58 -3.25 -6.05 15.42
CA SER A 58 -4.29 -5.02 15.34
C SER A 58 -4.75 -4.48 16.69
N GLN A 59 -4.36 -5.06 17.82
CA GLN A 59 -4.68 -4.55 19.16
C GLN A 59 -3.44 -4.49 20.06
N LEU A 60 -3.02 -3.29 20.45
CA LEU A 60 -2.34 -3.12 21.73
C LEU A 60 -3.43 -3.36 22.79
N SER A 61 -3.32 -4.43 23.56
CA SER A 61 -4.22 -4.70 24.70
C SER A 61 -3.99 -3.70 25.85
N SER A 62 -2.78 -3.16 26.00
CA SER A 62 -2.49 -2.04 26.90
C SER A 62 -1.28 -1.23 26.39
N GLY A 63 -1.25 0.08 26.67
CA GLY A 63 -0.11 0.97 26.40
C GLY A 63 -0.49 2.40 26.01
N HIS A 64 0.21 3.37 26.59
CA HIS A 64 0.01 4.81 26.32
C HIS A 64 0.70 5.23 25.02
N ARG A 65 0.06 6.06 24.19
CA ARG A 65 0.62 6.51 22.91
C ARG A 65 1.19 7.92 23.00
N LYS A 66 2.26 8.19 22.25
CA LYS A 66 2.80 9.55 22.12
C LYS A 66 1.76 10.48 21.49
N ARG A 67 1.59 11.67 22.09
CA ARG A 67 0.73 12.75 21.59
C ARG A 67 1.36 13.34 20.31
N GLY A 68 0.67 13.25 19.16
CA GLY A 68 1.18 13.67 17.84
C GLY A 68 0.47 12.97 16.67
N ARG A 69 0.98 13.09 15.42
CA ARG A 69 0.45 12.37 14.26
C ARG A 69 0.67 10.86 14.45
N LEU A 70 -0.37 10.17 14.87
CA LEU A 70 -0.36 8.73 15.11
C LEU A 70 -0.07 8.00 13.80
N ARG A 71 0.93 7.11 13.80
CA ARG A 71 1.10 6.14 12.70
C ARG A 71 -0.18 5.30 12.60
N LEU A 72 -0.70 5.14 11.38
CA LEU A 72 -1.87 4.30 11.12
C LEU A 72 -1.58 2.88 11.63
N ARG A 73 -2.53 2.31 12.37
CA ARG A 73 -2.45 0.91 12.78
C ARG A 73 -2.46 0.02 11.54
N PHE A 74 -1.92 -1.19 11.64
CA PHE A 74 -2.03 -2.19 10.58
C PHE A 74 -3.49 -2.40 10.13
N LYS A 75 -4.45 -2.51 11.08
CA LYS A 75 -5.89 -2.56 10.78
C LYS A 75 -6.39 -1.35 9.97
N GLU A 76 -6.01 -0.13 10.38
CA GLU A 76 -6.42 1.10 9.69
C GLU A 76 -5.76 1.22 8.31
N THR A 77 -4.53 0.73 8.16
CA THR A 77 -3.83 0.64 6.87
C THR A 77 -4.53 -0.33 5.94
N ILE A 78 -4.97 -1.50 6.41
CA ILE A 78 -5.77 -2.43 5.61
C ILE A 78 -7.11 -1.79 5.24
N LYS A 79 -7.83 -1.18 6.18
CA LYS A 79 -9.11 -0.50 5.91
C LYS A 79 -8.96 0.59 4.83
N ARG A 80 -7.88 1.37 4.91
CA ARG A 80 -7.52 2.36 3.88
C ARG A 80 -7.25 1.69 2.53
N ASN A 81 -6.48 0.61 2.51
CA ASN A 81 -6.14 -0.11 1.28
C ASN A 81 -7.38 -0.75 0.62
N LEU A 82 -8.31 -1.28 1.40
CA LEU A 82 -9.58 -1.83 0.93
C LEU A 82 -10.46 -0.73 0.33
N LYS A 83 -10.58 0.43 1.01
CA LYS A 83 -11.30 1.60 0.48
C LYS A 83 -10.69 2.11 -0.83
N LEU A 84 -9.36 2.13 -0.94
CA LEU A 84 -8.67 2.52 -2.18
C LEU A 84 -8.90 1.54 -3.34
N ARG A 85 -9.35 0.32 -3.05
CA ARG A 85 -9.61 -0.73 -4.04
C ARG A 85 -11.11 -0.99 -4.25
N ASP A 86 -11.98 -0.16 -3.66
CA ASP A 86 -13.44 -0.30 -3.70
C ASP A 86 -13.97 -1.66 -3.21
N ILE A 87 -13.21 -2.33 -2.33
CA ILE A 87 -13.64 -3.60 -1.73
C ILE A 87 -14.50 -3.27 -0.51
N LYS A 88 -15.78 -3.65 -0.55
CA LYS A 88 -16.70 -3.47 0.58
C LYS A 88 -16.13 -4.12 1.84
N THR A 89 -16.00 -3.32 2.90
CA THR A 89 -15.80 -3.81 4.26
C THR A 89 -17.13 -3.78 4.99
N ASP A 90 -17.81 -4.92 5.10
CA ASP A 90 -18.91 -5.12 6.05
C ASP A 90 -18.31 -5.29 7.44
N SER A 91 -18.15 -4.19 8.19
CA SER A 91 -17.79 -4.21 9.62
C SER A 91 -18.09 -2.87 10.27
#